data_AF-A0A7J2XCB3-F1
#
_entry.id   AF-A0A7J2XCB3-F1
#
_cell.length_a   1.000
_cell.length_b   1.000
_cell.length_c   1.000
_cell.angle_alpha   90.00
_cell.angle_beta   90.00
_cell.angle_gamma   90.00
#
_symmetry.space_group_name_H-M   'P 1'
#
loop_
_entity.id
_entity.type
_entity.pdbx_description
1 polymer ?
#
loop_
_entity_poly.entity_id
_entity_poly.type
_entity_poly.pdbx_seq_one_letter_code
_entity_poly.pdbx_strand_id
1 'polypeptide(L)'
;MARPNWLSHPALRGNDVYFEVLNYGDMDIKTVDLANNTSFIFSVEGDQYNPFVAEEVEGAVNHDRNNRLFDVRFFDTITPEGGSFPEAGGKNVVFQVRSDETKHDIKMLNYHEFIIGNTYYIANSTLDECKPDISEDDRAVVWQQKNESEWDICYIYLVYDGNGKPVVSSQYKHVIEKDGDQKNPSISGSITEGYKIVYQDDRNGNWDIYLYDTSNGSEIQITTDRKHQILPRISGDIIVWQDNRNGNWDIYMYNLSSGEETPVATSQNPEVKPEVNERWIVWYEEGKDGFWYLWSYDISTGMKKLVDVTEVSHTDRRILYLQVDDKFYASRRNDGRMDYPTGRVFGLTTSDLSAYVATDILFDKIKKDRRAIAIIRGWSENDNWSYLENWSKSFWTDELKSEFNDTYFIATYKALQENYTNVIEKFFSYYLTIFVDHGNEVCLGGLVDSFHLEERYFSSPSFILDRACSTAKKYPQGRQWLLTTHILRAGALAFLGAVDLSNGHELFDDILQTSFIGNETIGKGYMEGRKEPWRRYNDVYLLFGDPTIRPRW
;
A
#
# COMPACT_ATOMS: atom_id res chain seq x y z
N MET A 1 13.46 12.51 -4.76
CA MET A 1 12.82 12.14 -6.05
C MET A 1 13.63 11.01 -6.65
N ALA A 2 13.30 9.79 -6.29
CA ALA A 2 13.53 8.61 -7.12
C ALA A 2 12.20 7.82 -7.02
N ARG A 3 11.77 7.18 -8.10
CA ARG A 3 10.58 6.31 -8.08
C ARG A 3 10.77 5.32 -9.23
N PRO A 4 11.09 4.06 -8.97
CA PRO A 4 10.86 3.02 -9.95
C PRO A 4 9.46 2.45 -9.76
N ASN A 5 8.71 2.38 -10.85
CA ASN A 5 7.38 1.81 -10.96
C ASN A 5 7.42 0.26 -10.90
N TRP A 6 8.13 -0.36 -9.96
CA TRP A 6 8.36 -1.82 -9.95
C TRP A 6 7.89 -2.46 -8.64
N LEU A 7 7.08 -3.51 -8.77
CA LEU A 7 6.61 -4.34 -7.66
C LEU A 7 7.80 -5.02 -6.97
N SER A 8 7.81 -5.17 -5.66
CA SER A 8 8.73 -6.11 -5.01
C SER A 8 8.37 -7.56 -5.37
N HIS A 9 9.33 -8.48 -5.25
CA HIS A 9 9.08 -9.91 -5.44
C HIS A 9 8.18 -10.42 -4.28
N PRO A 10 7.04 -11.09 -4.55
CA PRO A 10 6.18 -11.59 -3.48
C PRO A 10 6.89 -12.76 -2.79
N ALA A 11 6.63 -13.01 -1.51
CA ALA A 11 7.20 -14.18 -0.88
C ALA A 11 6.16 -15.00 -0.11
N LEU A 12 6.43 -16.29 0.04
CA LEU A 12 5.51 -17.28 0.59
C LEU A 12 6.01 -17.85 1.92
N ARG A 13 5.07 -18.13 2.83
CA ARG A 13 5.32 -18.95 4.02
C ARG A 13 4.07 -19.71 4.43
N GLY A 14 4.11 -21.04 4.31
CA GLY A 14 2.93 -21.86 4.55
C GLY A 14 1.79 -21.49 3.60
N ASN A 15 0.65 -21.03 4.14
CA ASN A 15 -0.45 -20.54 3.29
C ASN A 15 -0.41 -19.03 3.05
N ASP A 16 0.53 -18.32 3.66
CA ASP A 16 0.52 -16.87 3.64
C ASP A 16 1.43 -16.34 2.53
N VAL A 17 0.94 -15.37 1.77
CA VAL A 17 1.72 -14.57 0.82
C VAL A 17 1.84 -13.15 1.32
N TYR A 18 3.03 -12.56 1.14
CA TYR A 18 3.32 -11.21 1.59
C TYR A 18 3.96 -10.44 0.46
N PHE A 19 3.59 -9.17 0.39
CA PHE A 19 3.93 -8.31 -0.71
C PHE A 19 3.75 -6.85 -0.30
N GLU A 20 4.47 -5.97 -0.99
CA GLU A 20 4.33 -4.54 -0.79
C GLU A 20 3.04 -4.03 -1.44
N VAL A 21 2.37 -3.12 -0.74
CA VAL A 21 1.24 -2.36 -1.26
C VAL A 21 1.51 -0.88 -1.07
N LEU A 22 1.18 -0.09 -2.09
CA LEU A 22 1.20 1.36 -1.97
C LEU A 22 -0.05 1.80 -1.24
N ASN A 23 0.12 2.48 -0.12
CA ASN A 23 -0.95 3.00 0.69
C ASN A 23 -0.74 4.52 0.87
N TYR A 24 -1.51 5.34 0.16
CA TYR A 24 -1.45 6.81 0.28
C TYR A 24 -0.08 7.46 0.00
N GLY A 25 0.77 6.81 -0.80
CA GLY A 25 2.13 7.27 -1.09
C GLY A 25 3.20 6.74 -0.14
N ASP A 26 2.79 5.96 0.88
CA ASP A 26 3.65 5.12 1.70
C ASP A 26 3.69 3.69 1.14
N MET A 27 4.74 2.94 1.51
CA MET A 27 4.90 1.53 1.17
C MET A 27 4.61 0.70 2.44
N ASP A 28 3.51 -0.05 2.42
CA ASP A 28 3.10 -0.95 3.48
C ASP A 28 3.34 -2.41 3.05
N ILE A 29 3.39 -3.33 4.01
CA ILE A 29 3.43 -4.78 3.72
C ILE A 29 2.04 -5.35 3.96
N LYS A 30 1.46 -5.97 2.94
CA LYS A 30 0.22 -6.74 3.05
C LYS A 30 0.54 -8.21 3.10
N THR A 31 -0.24 -8.93 3.89
CA THR A 31 -0.24 -10.38 3.93
C THR A 31 -1.64 -10.92 3.67
N VAL A 32 -1.71 -12.05 2.96
CA VAL A 32 -2.95 -12.78 2.66
C VAL A 32 -2.75 -14.27 2.91
N ASP A 33 -3.59 -14.86 3.76
CA ASP A 33 -3.72 -16.31 3.90
C ASP A 33 -4.49 -16.84 2.68
N LEU A 34 -3.78 -17.54 1.78
CA LEU A 34 -4.32 -18.09 0.54
C LEU A 34 -5.34 -19.21 0.76
N ALA A 35 -5.29 -19.90 1.89
CA ALA A 35 -6.23 -20.97 2.21
C ALA A 35 -7.55 -20.41 2.78
N ASN A 36 -7.48 -19.38 3.62
CA ASN A 36 -8.64 -18.85 4.35
C ASN A 36 -9.17 -17.51 3.82
N ASN A 37 -8.44 -16.83 2.93
CA ASN A 37 -8.74 -15.49 2.39
C ASN A 37 -8.84 -14.41 3.45
N THR A 38 -8.05 -14.52 4.51
CA THR A 38 -7.90 -13.47 5.50
C THR A 38 -6.68 -12.63 5.17
N SER A 39 -6.78 -11.31 5.27
CA SER A 39 -5.68 -10.40 4.96
C SER A 39 -5.40 -9.45 6.11
N PHE A 40 -4.13 -9.07 6.27
CA PHE A 40 -3.68 -8.06 7.22
C PHE A 40 -2.72 -7.10 6.54
N ILE A 41 -2.67 -5.84 7.00
CA ILE A 41 -1.72 -4.83 6.53
C ILE A 41 -0.89 -4.39 7.72
N PHE A 42 0.42 -4.33 7.53
CA PHE A 42 1.39 -3.79 8.46
C PHE A 42 1.88 -2.45 7.92
N SER A 43 1.57 -1.36 8.63
CA SER A 43 2.08 -0.04 8.27
C SER A 43 3.47 0.18 8.87
N VAL A 44 4.42 0.64 8.05
CA VAL A 44 5.81 0.87 8.47
C VAL A 44 6.00 2.37 8.76
N GLU A 45 5.96 2.77 10.03
CA GLU A 45 6.27 4.15 10.43
C GLU A 45 7.79 4.40 10.38
N GLY A 46 8.31 5.25 9.48
CA GLY A 46 9.67 5.78 9.67
C GLY A 46 10.50 6.29 8.48
N ASP A 47 10.29 5.87 7.23
CA ASP A 47 11.16 6.28 6.10
C ASP A 47 10.35 6.65 4.84
N GLN A 48 9.64 7.77 4.94
CA GLN A 48 8.57 8.18 4.01
C GLN A 48 9.04 8.86 2.70
N TYR A 49 10.35 8.93 2.43
CA TYR A 49 10.86 9.67 1.25
C TYR A 49 12.11 9.10 0.58
N ASN A 50 12.68 8.00 1.09
CA ASN A 50 13.70 7.25 0.38
C ASN A 50 13.04 6.07 -0.34
N PRO A 51 12.73 6.20 -1.64
CA PRO A 51 12.20 5.11 -2.44
C PRO A 51 13.20 3.95 -2.39
N PHE A 52 12.74 2.76 -2.03
CA PHE A 52 13.46 1.54 -2.37
C PHE A 52 13.70 1.56 -3.88
N VAL A 53 14.97 1.59 -4.29
CA VAL A 53 15.32 1.53 -5.72
C VAL A 53 15.18 0.07 -6.13
N ALA A 54 13.96 -0.30 -6.50
CA ALA A 54 13.55 -1.66 -6.86
C ALA A 54 14.04 -2.16 -8.23
N GLU A 55 15.27 -1.81 -8.62
CA GLU A 55 16.03 -2.65 -9.56
C GLU A 55 16.86 -3.71 -8.83
N GLU A 56 16.98 -3.61 -7.48
CA GLU A 56 17.80 -4.51 -6.65
C GLU A 56 17.01 -5.28 -5.56
N VAL A 57 15.67 -5.18 -5.53
CA VAL A 57 14.85 -5.71 -4.41
C VAL A 57 14.23 -7.08 -4.73
N GLU A 58 14.68 -8.13 -4.03
CA GLU A 58 14.06 -9.47 -3.98
C GLU A 58 13.88 -9.91 -2.51
N GLY A 59 12.67 -10.37 -2.18
CA GLY A 59 12.30 -11.12 -0.98
C GLY A 59 12.17 -10.31 0.33
N ALA A 60 11.01 -10.38 0.99
CA ALA A 60 10.87 -10.21 2.45
C ALA A 60 9.49 -10.71 2.93
N VAL A 61 9.46 -11.64 3.90
CA VAL A 61 8.24 -12.25 4.51
C VAL A 61 8.44 -12.66 5.98
N ASN A 62 7.58 -12.29 6.94
CA ASN A 62 7.39 -13.14 8.14
C ASN A 62 6.05 -12.97 8.91
N HIS A 63 5.50 -14.09 9.39
CA HIS A 63 4.37 -14.25 10.34
C HIS A 63 4.80 -15.02 11.60
N ASP A 64 4.35 -14.60 12.79
CA ASP A 64 3.73 -15.54 13.75
C ASP A 64 2.76 -14.85 14.75
N ARG A 65 1.86 -15.66 15.29
CA ARG A 65 0.49 -15.52 15.81
C ARG A 65 0.30 -14.82 17.16
N ASN A 66 1.27 -14.08 17.69
CA ASN A 66 1.15 -13.42 19.01
C ASN A 66 1.20 -11.89 19.03
N ASN A 67 0.99 -11.24 17.88
CA ASN A 67 0.53 -9.85 17.76
C ASN A 67 1.34 -8.79 18.56
N ARG A 68 2.64 -9.01 18.76
CA ARG A 68 3.59 -8.05 19.35
C ARG A 68 5.01 -8.30 18.88
N LEU A 69 5.35 -7.94 17.63
CA LEU A 69 6.75 -7.71 17.21
C LEU A 69 6.82 -7.04 15.81
N PHE A 70 6.25 -5.84 15.72
CA PHE A 70 6.90 -4.71 15.05
C PHE A 70 7.18 -3.69 16.15
N ASP A 71 8.12 -4.05 17.02
CA ASP A 71 9.03 -3.05 17.55
C ASP A 71 10.38 -3.31 16.86
N VAL A 72 10.38 -3.17 15.54
CA VAL A 72 11.57 -2.69 14.82
C VAL A 72 11.48 -1.17 14.87
N ARG A 73 11.44 -0.60 16.08
CA ARG A 73 12.00 0.73 16.23
C ARG A 73 13.49 0.58 15.99
N PHE A 74 13.94 1.20 14.91
CA PHE A 74 15.17 1.98 14.86
C PHE A 74 16.36 1.40 15.64
N PHE A 75 17.36 0.87 14.94
CA PHE A 75 18.72 1.01 15.43
C PHE A 75 19.61 1.56 14.32
N ASP A 76 19.57 2.89 14.23
CA ASP A 76 20.63 3.80 13.82
C ASP A 76 21.66 3.26 12.81
N THR A 77 21.53 3.75 11.58
CA THR A 77 22.57 3.91 10.53
C THR A 77 22.83 2.82 9.49
N ILE A 78 21.99 1.78 9.31
CA ILE A 78 22.10 0.90 8.12
C ILE A 78 20.72 0.38 7.68
N THR A 79 20.30 0.67 6.44
CA THR A 79 19.06 0.20 5.79
C THR A 79 19.22 -1.25 5.28
N PRO A 80 18.46 -2.24 5.81
CA PRO A 80 18.38 -3.58 5.22
C PRO A 80 17.65 -3.52 3.86
N GLU A 81 18.14 -4.23 2.86
CA GLU A 81 17.54 -4.33 1.53
C GLU A 81 17.40 -5.83 1.19
N GLY A 82 16.26 -6.36 0.73
CA GLY A 82 16.07 -7.77 0.30
C GLY A 82 16.37 -8.91 1.31
N GLY A 83 15.79 -10.11 1.16
CA GLY A 83 16.01 -11.26 2.05
C GLY A 83 15.05 -12.45 1.95
N SER A 84 15.41 -13.57 2.54
CA SER A 84 14.66 -14.84 2.48
C SER A 84 14.50 -15.50 3.86
N PHE A 85 13.55 -16.42 3.93
CA PHE A 85 13.14 -17.12 5.15
C PHE A 85 13.01 -18.62 4.89
N PRO A 86 13.39 -19.46 5.87
CA PRO A 86 13.18 -20.91 5.81
C PRO A 86 11.69 -21.26 5.85
N GLU A 87 11.24 -22.13 4.93
CA GLU A 87 9.83 -22.56 4.84
C GLU A 87 9.34 -23.29 6.10
N ALA A 88 10.20 -24.07 6.77
CA ALA A 88 9.82 -25.00 7.85
C ALA A 88 9.74 -24.36 9.26
N GLY A 89 9.57 -23.04 9.36
CA GLY A 89 9.55 -22.33 10.65
C GLY A 89 10.93 -22.19 11.27
N GLY A 90 11.96 -22.09 10.43
CA GLY A 90 13.31 -21.80 10.86
C GLY A 90 13.43 -20.42 11.54
N LYS A 91 14.54 -20.24 12.23
CA LYS A 91 14.82 -19.13 13.15
C LYS A 91 15.68 -18.06 12.50
N ASN A 92 16.16 -18.27 11.28
CA ASN A 92 17.06 -17.34 10.64
C ASN A 92 16.37 -16.55 9.52
N VAL A 93 16.86 -15.34 9.33
CA VAL A 93 16.51 -14.46 8.22
C VAL A 93 17.80 -14.05 7.58
N VAL A 94 17.96 -14.25 6.28
CA VAL A 94 19.11 -13.71 5.54
C VAL A 94 18.66 -12.53 4.71
N PHE A 95 19.50 -11.50 4.65
CA PHE A 95 19.19 -10.25 3.97
C PHE A 95 20.45 -9.60 3.44
N GLN A 96 20.34 -8.83 2.37
CA GLN A 96 21.45 -8.02 1.89
C GLN A 96 21.44 -6.65 2.60
N VAL A 97 22.60 -6.03 2.63
CA VAL A 97 22.81 -4.74 3.26
C VAL A 97 23.73 -3.94 2.38
N ARG A 98 23.31 -2.72 2.03
CA ARG A 98 24.18 -1.80 1.31
C ARG A 98 25.30 -1.33 2.23
N SER A 99 26.53 -1.72 1.91
CA SER A 99 27.71 -1.39 2.72
C SER A 99 28.41 -0.13 2.23
N ASP A 100 28.31 0.18 0.94
CA ASP A 100 28.74 1.44 0.34
C ASP A 100 27.99 1.73 -0.98
N GLU A 101 28.43 2.72 -1.75
CA GLU A 101 27.76 3.08 -3.00
C GLU A 101 27.82 1.99 -4.09
N THR A 102 28.75 1.04 -3.96
CA THR A 102 29.15 0.11 -5.02
C THR A 102 28.92 -1.36 -4.68
N LYS A 103 28.59 -1.69 -3.42
CA LYS A 103 28.46 -3.07 -2.97
C LYS A 103 27.40 -3.30 -1.89
N HIS A 104 26.89 -4.53 -1.89
CA HIS A 104 26.10 -5.13 -0.84
C HIS A 104 26.89 -6.23 -0.12
N ASP A 105 26.51 -6.48 1.12
CA ASP A 105 26.97 -7.59 1.95
C ASP A 105 25.77 -8.42 2.42
N ILE A 106 26.00 -9.70 2.75
CA ILE A 106 24.94 -10.58 3.26
C ILE A 106 25.02 -10.70 4.78
N LYS A 107 23.89 -10.42 5.44
CA LYS A 107 23.71 -10.64 6.88
C LYS A 107 22.65 -11.69 7.15
N MET A 108 22.75 -12.28 8.33
CA MET A 108 21.75 -13.16 8.90
C MET A 108 21.34 -12.66 10.28
N LEU A 109 20.04 -12.62 10.53
CA LEU A 109 19.46 -12.41 11.86
C LEU A 109 19.00 -13.76 12.40
N ASN A 110 19.42 -14.09 13.62
CA ASN A 110 18.96 -15.29 14.30
C ASN A 110 17.90 -14.94 15.37
N TYR A 111 16.77 -15.61 15.33
CA TYR A 111 15.62 -15.41 16.20
C TYR A 111 15.49 -16.56 17.21
N HIS A 112 16.13 -16.41 18.37
CA HIS A 112 15.89 -17.29 19.52
C HIS A 112 14.86 -16.66 20.47
N GLU A 113 13.93 -17.49 20.97
CA GLU A 113 12.84 -17.11 21.88
C GLU A 113 13.27 -16.03 22.91
N PHE A 114 12.61 -14.87 22.82
CA PHE A 114 12.64 -13.75 23.79
C PHE A 114 13.91 -12.89 23.90
N ILE A 115 14.89 -12.99 23.00
CA ILE A 115 16.02 -12.03 22.96
C ILE A 115 16.09 -11.42 21.55
N ILE A 116 16.11 -10.08 21.48
CA ILE A 116 16.39 -9.33 20.25
C ILE A 116 17.65 -9.93 19.60
N GLY A 117 17.50 -10.47 18.40
CA GLY A 117 18.52 -11.27 17.72
C GLY A 117 19.77 -10.48 17.38
N ASN A 118 20.93 -11.12 17.50
CA ASN A 118 22.17 -10.60 16.94
C ASN A 118 22.17 -10.80 15.41
N THR A 119 22.68 -9.81 14.67
CA THR A 119 22.98 -9.97 13.24
C THR A 119 24.41 -10.46 13.04
N TYR A 120 24.60 -11.37 12.09
CA TYR A 120 25.89 -11.95 11.73
C TYR A 120 26.16 -11.76 10.24
N TYR A 121 27.37 -11.34 9.86
CA TYR A 121 27.75 -11.35 8.45
C TYR A 121 27.92 -12.79 7.97
N ILE A 122 27.22 -13.14 6.90
CA ILE A 122 27.43 -14.37 6.13
C ILE A 122 28.43 -14.11 5.01
N ALA A 123 28.35 -12.93 4.40
CA ALA A 123 29.26 -12.48 3.35
C ALA A 123 29.57 -11.00 3.59
N ASN A 124 30.86 -10.66 3.62
CA ASN A 124 31.36 -9.30 3.82
C ASN A 124 32.76 -9.23 3.23
N SER A 125 32.82 -9.15 1.92
CA SER A 125 34.07 -9.07 1.16
C SER A 125 34.23 -7.70 0.50
N THR A 126 35.24 -7.56 -0.36
CA THR A 126 35.36 -6.37 -1.23
C THR A 126 34.45 -6.44 -2.45
N LEU A 127 33.75 -7.56 -2.64
CA LEU A 127 32.91 -7.83 -3.79
C LEU A 127 31.46 -7.45 -3.48
N ASP A 128 30.66 -7.28 -4.53
CA ASP A 128 29.22 -7.02 -4.41
C ASP A 128 28.49 -8.34 -4.23
N GLU A 129 27.90 -8.54 -3.05
CA GLU A 129 27.24 -9.77 -2.62
C GLU A 129 25.75 -9.47 -2.34
N CYS A 130 24.85 -9.99 -3.18
CA CYS A 130 23.43 -9.65 -3.14
C CYS A 130 22.53 -10.87 -3.45
N LYS A 131 21.21 -10.68 -3.39
CA LYS A 131 20.17 -11.69 -3.66
C LYS A 131 20.33 -13.00 -2.87
N PRO A 132 20.33 -12.95 -1.53
CA PRO A 132 20.50 -14.16 -0.73
C PRO A 132 19.21 -14.99 -0.65
N ASP A 133 19.33 -16.31 -0.74
CA ASP A 133 18.28 -17.28 -0.42
C ASP A 133 18.74 -18.25 0.69
N ILE A 134 17.82 -18.80 1.48
CA ILE A 134 18.12 -19.73 2.60
C ILE A 134 17.30 -21.01 2.49
N SER A 135 17.95 -22.15 2.75
CA SER A 135 17.30 -23.46 2.69
C SER A 135 16.21 -23.62 3.75
N GLU A 136 15.23 -24.49 3.48
CA GLU A 136 14.08 -24.73 4.35
C GLU A 136 14.47 -25.27 5.72
N ASP A 137 15.57 -26.04 5.79
CA ASP A 137 16.15 -26.57 7.02
C ASP A 137 17.08 -25.58 7.75
N ASP A 138 17.22 -24.36 7.23
CA ASP A 138 17.93 -23.25 7.85
C ASP A 138 19.45 -23.47 7.98
N ARG A 139 20.01 -24.32 7.09
CA ARG A 139 21.41 -24.79 7.18
C ARG A 139 22.26 -24.50 5.95
N ALA A 140 21.72 -23.87 4.91
CA ALA A 140 22.49 -23.39 3.79
C ALA A 140 21.98 -22.03 3.31
N VAL A 141 22.91 -21.16 2.93
CA VAL A 141 22.61 -19.85 2.33
C VAL A 141 23.26 -19.80 0.96
N VAL A 142 22.52 -19.34 -0.04
CA VAL A 142 23.01 -19.07 -1.39
C VAL A 142 22.89 -17.57 -1.67
N TRP A 143 23.78 -17.00 -2.49
CA TRP A 143 23.72 -15.61 -2.94
C TRP A 143 24.49 -15.46 -4.26
N GLN A 144 24.32 -14.34 -4.95
CA GLN A 144 25.17 -14.00 -6.09
C GLN A 144 26.29 -13.05 -5.67
N GLN A 145 27.47 -13.21 -6.26
CA GLN A 145 28.65 -12.42 -5.98
C GLN A 145 29.26 -11.92 -7.29
N LYS A 146 29.61 -10.63 -7.35
CA LYS A 146 30.26 -10.05 -8.53
C LYS A 146 31.77 -10.26 -8.48
N ASN A 147 32.28 -11.15 -9.32
CA ASN A 147 33.70 -11.44 -9.50
C ASN A 147 34.24 -10.74 -10.75
N GLU A 148 35.16 -9.80 -10.58
CA GLU A 148 35.71 -8.97 -11.67
C GLU A 148 34.61 -8.25 -12.49
N SER A 149 34.16 -8.87 -13.59
CA SER A 149 33.10 -8.39 -14.47
C SER A 149 31.88 -9.30 -14.57
N GLU A 150 31.92 -10.50 -13.99
CA GLU A 150 30.88 -11.53 -14.09
C GLU A 150 30.22 -11.76 -12.72
N TRP A 151 28.98 -12.23 -12.73
CA TRP A 151 28.26 -12.66 -11.54
C TRP A 151 28.35 -14.18 -11.39
N ASP A 152 28.72 -14.66 -10.21
CA ASP A 152 28.77 -16.09 -9.89
C ASP A 152 27.86 -16.41 -8.71
N ILE A 153 27.46 -17.68 -8.57
CA ILE A 153 26.66 -18.13 -7.44
C ILE A 153 27.56 -18.65 -6.32
N CYS A 154 27.39 -18.12 -5.12
CA CYS A 154 28.06 -18.58 -3.91
C CYS A 154 27.06 -19.29 -3.00
N TYR A 155 27.50 -20.34 -2.31
CA TYR A 155 26.72 -20.94 -1.23
C TYR A 155 27.59 -21.35 -0.05
N ILE A 156 27.00 -21.39 1.14
CA ILE A 156 27.68 -21.79 2.38
C ILE A 156 26.80 -22.69 3.22
N TYR A 157 27.40 -23.73 3.79
CA TYR A 157 26.75 -24.53 4.82
C TYR A 157 26.89 -23.83 6.18
N LEU A 158 25.76 -23.56 6.84
CA LEU A 158 25.73 -22.97 8.16
C LEU A 158 26.09 -24.02 9.21
N VAL A 159 27.23 -23.81 9.86
CA VAL A 159 27.63 -24.54 11.06
C VAL A 159 27.48 -23.59 12.25
N TYR A 160 26.83 -24.03 13.33
CA TYR A 160 26.65 -23.20 14.52
C TYR A 160 27.66 -23.56 15.61
N ASP A 161 28.16 -22.55 16.33
CA ASP A 161 28.95 -22.78 17.53
C ASP A 161 28.08 -23.27 18.70
N GLY A 162 28.71 -23.60 19.84
CA GLY A 162 28.01 -24.08 21.04
C GLY A 162 27.01 -23.07 21.65
N ASN A 163 26.98 -21.83 21.16
CA ASN A 163 26.07 -20.77 21.59
C ASN A 163 25.01 -20.43 20.52
N GLY A 164 24.92 -21.20 19.43
CA GLY A 164 23.94 -20.96 18.36
C GLY A 164 24.32 -19.82 17.41
N LYS A 165 25.58 -19.35 17.42
CA LYS A 165 26.08 -18.37 16.45
C LYS A 165 26.57 -19.08 15.18
N PRO A 166 26.24 -18.59 13.97
CA PRO A 166 26.80 -19.12 12.73
C PRO A 166 28.32 -18.93 12.68
N VAL A 167 29.03 -20.01 12.37
CA VAL A 167 30.45 -20.06 12.08
C VAL A 167 30.62 -19.89 10.58
N VAL A 168 30.97 -18.67 10.17
CA VAL A 168 31.23 -18.34 8.77
C VAL A 168 32.71 -18.58 8.50
N SER A 169 33.00 -19.55 7.63
CA SER A 169 34.36 -19.96 7.29
C SER A 169 34.47 -20.25 5.80
N SER A 170 35.57 -19.82 5.18
CA SER A 170 35.85 -20.08 3.76
C SER A 170 35.94 -21.58 3.43
N GLN A 171 36.20 -22.45 4.41
CA GLN A 171 36.21 -23.90 4.20
C GLN A 171 34.83 -24.49 3.86
N TYR A 172 33.75 -23.76 4.19
CA TYR A 172 32.36 -24.17 3.94
C TYR A 172 31.71 -23.33 2.83
N LYS A 173 32.39 -22.29 2.33
CA LYS A 173 31.95 -21.47 1.20
C LYS A 173 32.37 -22.15 -0.09
N HIS A 174 31.43 -22.25 -1.01
CA HIS A 174 31.60 -22.78 -2.35
C HIS A 174 31.19 -21.72 -3.36
N VAL A 175 31.80 -21.76 -4.55
CA VAL A 175 31.48 -20.88 -5.67
C VAL A 175 31.19 -21.75 -6.89
N ILE A 176 30.10 -21.47 -7.57
CA ILE A 176 29.71 -22.05 -8.86
C ILE A 176 30.12 -21.02 -9.91
N GLU A 177 31.29 -21.23 -10.51
CA GLU A 177 31.86 -20.32 -11.52
C GLU A 177 31.69 -20.91 -12.91
N LYS A 178 31.12 -20.13 -13.83
CA LYS A 178 30.86 -20.50 -15.23
C LYS A 178 31.11 -19.29 -16.12
N ASP A 179 31.35 -19.54 -17.41
CA ASP A 179 31.45 -18.44 -18.38
C ASP A 179 30.14 -17.63 -18.39
N GLY A 180 30.20 -16.30 -18.41
CA GLY A 180 29.01 -15.45 -18.39
C GLY A 180 28.49 -15.14 -16.97
N ASP A 181 27.33 -14.50 -16.89
CA ASP A 181 26.69 -14.13 -15.62
C ASP A 181 25.74 -15.23 -15.13
N GLN A 182 25.83 -15.55 -13.83
CA GLN A 182 24.86 -16.34 -13.07
C GLN A 182 24.21 -15.48 -11.99
N LYS A 183 22.87 -15.45 -11.97
CA LYS A 183 22.08 -14.53 -11.13
C LYS A 183 20.83 -15.16 -10.53
N ASN A 184 20.26 -14.44 -9.57
CA ASN A 184 18.98 -14.71 -8.90
C ASN A 184 18.89 -16.17 -8.42
N PRO A 185 19.80 -16.60 -7.53
CA PRO A 185 19.80 -17.97 -7.05
C PRO A 185 18.64 -18.22 -6.08
N SER A 186 18.15 -19.45 -6.08
CA SER A 186 17.23 -19.96 -5.06
C SER A 186 17.65 -21.36 -4.64
N ILE A 187 17.42 -21.72 -3.38
CA ILE A 187 17.90 -22.98 -2.79
C ILE A 187 16.78 -23.75 -2.11
N SER A 188 16.77 -25.07 -2.32
CA SER A 188 15.88 -25.99 -1.63
C SER A 188 16.58 -27.26 -1.22
N GLY A 189 16.14 -27.90 -0.14
CA GLY A 189 16.56 -29.23 0.27
C GLY A 189 17.03 -29.30 1.72
N SER A 190 17.85 -30.29 2.02
CA SER A 190 18.33 -30.53 3.38
C SER A 190 19.75 -31.03 3.41
N ILE A 191 20.42 -30.83 4.55
CA ILE A 191 21.79 -31.33 4.74
C ILE A 191 21.93 -32.85 4.56
N THR A 192 20.84 -33.63 4.72
CA THR A 192 20.87 -35.10 4.59
C THR A 192 20.75 -35.60 3.16
N GLU A 193 20.09 -34.85 2.29
CA GLU A 193 19.84 -35.23 0.90
C GLU A 193 20.74 -34.46 -0.08
N GLY A 194 21.32 -33.35 0.39
CA GLY A 194 21.93 -32.33 -0.45
C GLY A 194 20.95 -31.20 -0.73
N TYR A 195 21.49 -30.09 -1.21
CA TYR A 195 20.69 -28.94 -1.65
C TYR A 195 20.68 -28.86 -3.16
N LYS A 196 19.57 -28.35 -3.66
CA LYS A 196 19.30 -28.03 -5.05
C LYS A 196 19.32 -26.51 -5.17
N ILE A 197 20.24 -25.99 -5.96
CA ILE A 197 20.38 -24.55 -6.19
C ILE A 197 19.98 -24.29 -7.64
N VAL A 198 18.98 -23.43 -7.84
CA VAL A 198 18.59 -22.95 -9.17
C VAL A 198 19.07 -21.53 -9.38
N TYR A 199 19.45 -21.17 -10.60
CA TYR A 199 19.85 -19.82 -10.99
C TYR A 199 19.65 -19.64 -12.48
N GLN A 200 19.56 -18.38 -12.90
CA GLN A 200 19.60 -18.04 -14.32
C GLN A 200 21.05 -17.83 -14.77
N ASP A 201 21.36 -18.23 -15.98
CA ASP A 201 22.72 -18.23 -16.54
C ASP A 201 22.69 -17.82 -18.01
N ASP A 202 23.59 -16.92 -18.43
CA ASP A 202 23.66 -16.44 -19.82
C ASP A 202 24.83 -16.97 -20.66
N ARG A 203 25.51 -18.04 -20.20
CA ARG A 203 26.70 -18.64 -20.86
C ARG A 203 26.50 -19.02 -22.33
N ASN A 204 25.25 -19.23 -22.75
CA ASN A 204 24.89 -19.60 -24.12
C ASN A 204 24.34 -18.43 -24.97
N GLY A 205 24.40 -17.20 -24.46
CA GLY A 205 23.93 -15.99 -25.15
C GLY A 205 22.46 -15.63 -24.93
N ASN A 206 21.73 -16.44 -24.15
CA ASN A 206 20.41 -16.16 -23.59
C ASN A 206 20.36 -16.67 -22.14
N TRP A 207 19.60 -15.99 -21.30
CA TRP A 207 19.27 -16.49 -19.95
C TRP A 207 18.50 -17.81 -20.03
N ASP A 208 19.08 -18.84 -19.43
CA ASP A 208 18.50 -20.16 -19.22
C ASP A 208 18.52 -20.50 -17.72
N ILE A 209 17.60 -21.36 -17.27
CA ILE A 209 17.58 -21.85 -15.88
C ILE A 209 18.45 -23.08 -15.75
N TYR A 210 19.37 -23.04 -14.79
CA TYR A 210 20.23 -24.16 -14.40
C TYR A 210 19.91 -24.62 -12.99
N LEU A 211 20.15 -25.90 -12.75
CA LEU A 211 20.08 -26.54 -11.43
C LEU A 211 21.44 -27.13 -11.11
N TYR A 212 21.95 -26.84 -9.91
CA TYR A 212 23.14 -27.43 -9.33
C TYR A 212 22.77 -28.27 -8.10
N ASP A 213 23.24 -29.51 -8.07
CA ASP A 213 23.03 -30.46 -6.97
C ASP A 213 24.29 -30.52 -6.10
N THR A 214 24.19 -30.05 -4.86
CA THR A 214 25.35 -29.98 -3.96
C THR A 214 25.78 -31.34 -3.40
N SER A 215 24.96 -32.40 -3.54
CA SER A 215 25.28 -33.75 -3.06
C SER A 215 26.38 -34.42 -3.88
N ASN A 216 26.46 -34.11 -5.16
CA ASN A 216 27.34 -34.74 -6.14
C ASN A 216 28.08 -33.73 -7.04
N GLY A 217 27.77 -32.44 -6.91
CA GLY A 217 28.36 -31.35 -7.70
C GLY A 217 27.95 -31.36 -9.18
N SER A 218 26.85 -32.03 -9.52
CA SER A 218 26.32 -32.07 -10.88
C SER A 218 25.48 -30.84 -11.18
N GLU A 219 25.49 -30.46 -12.46
CA GLU A 219 24.74 -29.33 -12.98
C GLU A 219 23.91 -29.80 -14.17
N ILE A 220 22.63 -29.42 -14.22
CA ILE A 220 21.75 -29.68 -15.36
C ILE A 220 21.10 -28.37 -15.83
N GLN A 221 20.97 -28.24 -17.14
CA GLN A 221 20.19 -27.16 -17.74
C GLN A 221 18.72 -27.57 -17.76
N ILE A 222 17.85 -26.75 -17.16
CA ILE A 222 16.40 -27.00 -17.05
C ILE A 222 15.67 -26.50 -18.31
N THR A 223 16.04 -25.32 -18.82
CA THR A 223 15.39 -24.71 -19.99
C THR A 223 16.31 -24.69 -21.19
N THR A 224 15.76 -24.83 -22.41
CA THR A 224 16.56 -24.87 -23.65
C THR A 224 15.93 -24.02 -24.77
N ASP A 225 14.94 -23.18 -24.46
CA ASP A 225 14.35 -22.29 -25.43
C ASP A 225 15.33 -21.18 -25.80
N ARG A 226 15.19 -20.58 -26.98
CA ARG A 226 16.13 -19.54 -27.46
C ARG A 226 15.84 -18.16 -26.87
N LYS A 227 14.72 -17.99 -26.17
CA LYS A 227 14.36 -16.76 -25.47
C LYS A 227 14.85 -16.81 -24.03
N HIS A 228 14.58 -15.74 -23.29
CA HIS A 228 15.03 -15.62 -21.91
C HIS A 228 14.11 -16.36 -20.96
N GLN A 229 14.71 -17.14 -20.07
CA GLN A 229 14.10 -17.66 -18.86
C GLN A 229 14.85 -17.09 -17.65
N ILE A 230 14.13 -16.42 -16.74
CA ILE A 230 14.72 -15.62 -15.65
C ILE A 230 13.93 -15.78 -14.34
N LEU A 231 14.51 -15.27 -13.25
CA LEU A 231 13.95 -15.27 -11.89
C LEU A 231 13.45 -16.65 -11.44
N PRO A 232 14.32 -17.68 -11.41
CA PRO A 232 13.92 -19.00 -10.95
C PRO A 232 13.73 -19.02 -9.43
N ARG A 233 12.72 -19.76 -8.95
CA ARG A 233 12.54 -20.11 -7.54
C ARG A 233 12.33 -21.61 -7.42
N ILE A 234 12.76 -22.20 -6.31
CA ILE A 234 12.63 -23.65 -6.06
C ILE A 234 12.08 -23.92 -4.66
N SER A 235 11.17 -24.89 -4.56
CA SER A 235 10.73 -25.49 -3.30
C SER A 235 10.48 -26.98 -3.51
N GLY A 236 11.20 -27.81 -2.75
CA GLY A 236 11.28 -29.25 -2.92
C GLY A 236 11.67 -29.66 -4.34
N ASP A 237 10.71 -30.27 -5.04
CA ASP A 237 10.88 -30.75 -6.42
C ASP A 237 10.30 -29.79 -7.48
N ILE A 238 9.74 -28.65 -7.08
CA ILE A 238 9.11 -27.71 -8.01
C ILE A 238 10.04 -26.52 -8.23
N ILE A 239 10.41 -26.30 -9.50
CA ILE A 239 11.09 -25.10 -9.97
C ILE A 239 10.06 -24.25 -10.72
N VAL A 240 10.02 -22.94 -10.46
CA VAL A 240 9.21 -21.98 -11.24
C VAL A 240 10.10 -20.89 -11.81
N TRP A 241 9.74 -20.33 -12.96
CA TRP A 241 10.48 -19.22 -13.58
C TRP A 241 9.59 -18.37 -14.49
N GLN A 242 10.10 -17.19 -14.85
CA GLN A 242 9.53 -16.35 -15.90
C GLN A 242 10.09 -16.73 -17.26
N ASP A 243 9.23 -16.89 -18.25
CA ASP A 243 9.60 -17.36 -19.58
C ASP A 243 9.13 -16.40 -20.68
N ASN A 244 10.02 -16.00 -21.59
CA ASN A 244 9.70 -15.11 -22.71
C ASN A 244 9.59 -15.84 -24.06
N ARG A 245 9.40 -17.17 -24.07
CA ARG A 245 9.30 -17.98 -25.30
C ARG A 245 8.15 -17.55 -26.21
N ASN A 246 7.07 -17.01 -25.65
CA ASN A 246 5.86 -16.64 -26.38
C ASN A 246 5.80 -15.15 -26.80
N GLY A 247 6.82 -14.35 -26.49
CA GLY A 247 6.90 -12.94 -26.84
C GLY A 247 6.37 -11.96 -25.79
N ASN A 248 5.88 -12.48 -24.67
CA ASN A 248 5.61 -11.82 -23.39
C ASN A 248 6.18 -12.71 -22.27
N TRP A 249 6.30 -12.16 -21.06
CA TRP A 249 6.64 -12.96 -19.89
C TRP A 249 5.44 -13.81 -19.45
N ASP A 250 5.69 -15.10 -19.27
CA ASP A 250 4.76 -16.12 -18.79
C ASP A 250 5.37 -16.82 -17.56
N ILE A 251 4.58 -17.55 -16.77
CA ILE A 251 5.09 -18.38 -15.66
C ILE A 251 5.02 -19.86 -16.02
N TYR A 252 6.15 -20.55 -15.88
CA TYR A 252 6.27 -21.99 -16.06
C TYR A 252 6.75 -22.66 -14.78
N MET A 253 6.45 -23.96 -14.66
CA MET A 253 7.00 -24.82 -13.63
C MET A 253 7.64 -26.07 -14.23
N TYR A 254 8.61 -26.63 -13.52
CA TYR A 254 9.23 -27.92 -13.79
C TYR A 254 9.20 -28.76 -12.53
N ASN A 255 8.72 -29.99 -12.64
CA ASN A 255 8.72 -30.94 -11.54
C ASN A 255 9.90 -31.92 -11.70
N LEU A 256 10.86 -31.84 -10.78
CA LEU A 256 12.10 -32.61 -10.81
C LEU A 256 11.88 -34.12 -10.72
N SER A 257 10.88 -34.59 -9.97
CA SER A 257 10.63 -36.03 -9.79
C SER A 257 9.97 -36.67 -11.02
N SER A 258 9.16 -35.92 -11.76
CA SER A 258 8.49 -36.39 -12.99
C SER A 258 9.23 -36.04 -14.27
N GLY A 259 10.07 -35.00 -14.24
CA GLY A 259 10.70 -34.41 -15.42
C GLY A 259 9.72 -33.65 -16.32
N GLU A 260 8.57 -33.22 -15.78
CA GLU A 260 7.50 -32.56 -16.53
C GLU A 260 7.60 -31.03 -16.40
N GLU A 261 7.64 -30.35 -17.56
CA GLU A 261 7.44 -28.90 -17.66
C GLU A 261 5.95 -28.60 -17.88
N THR A 262 5.39 -27.66 -17.13
CA THR A 262 3.98 -27.25 -17.24
C THR A 262 3.84 -25.73 -17.27
N PRO A 263 3.06 -25.15 -18.20
CA PRO A 263 2.71 -23.73 -18.16
C PRO A 263 1.79 -23.45 -16.96
N VAL A 264 2.22 -22.58 -16.06
CA VAL A 264 1.41 -22.13 -14.92
C VAL A 264 0.53 -20.98 -15.34
N ALA A 265 1.06 -19.94 -16.00
CA ALA A 265 0.30 -18.81 -16.53
C ALA A 265 0.89 -18.35 -17.87
N THR A 266 0.03 -18.15 -18.86
CA THR A 266 0.44 -17.80 -20.24
C THR A 266 -0.61 -16.90 -20.88
N SER A 267 -0.97 -15.80 -20.21
CA SER A 267 -2.01 -14.91 -20.75
C SER A 267 -1.42 -14.04 -21.88
N GLN A 268 -2.18 -13.05 -22.36
CA GLN A 268 -1.63 -12.06 -23.30
C GLN A 268 -0.87 -10.93 -22.59
N ASN A 269 -1.01 -10.86 -21.26
CA ASN A 269 -0.36 -9.87 -20.44
C ASN A 269 0.95 -10.44 -19.88
N PRO A 270 1.93 -9.59 -19.54
CA PRO A 270 3.10 -10.06 -18.81
C PRO A 270 2.74 -10.65 -17.45
N GLU A 271 3.24 -11.86 -17.17
CA GLU A 271 3.29 -12.48 -15.85
C GLU A 271 4.72 -12.52 -15.31
N VAL A 272 4.93 -12.06 -14.08
CA VAL A 272 6.26 -11.78 -13.55
C VAL A 272 6.46 -12.14 -12.09
N LYS A 273 7.73 -12.28 -11.70
CA LYS A 273 8.20 -12.50 -10.31
C LYS A 273 7.50 -13.67 -9.62
N PRO A 274 7.64 -14.89 -10.16
CA PRO A 274 7.02 -16.06 -9.58
C PRO A 274 7.72 -16.43 -8.27
N GLU A 275 6.93 -16.89 -7.31
CA GLU A 275 7.40 -17.47 -6.07
C GLU A 275 6.72 -18.82 -5.85
N VAL A 276 7.40 -19.77 -5.23
CA VAL A 276 6.89 -21.11 -4.97
C VAL A 276 7.16 -21.58 -3.54
N ASN A 277 6.22 -22.35 -2.99
CA ASN A 277 6.46 -23.23 -1.85
C ASN A 277 5.84 -24.61 -2.09
N GLU A 278 5.86 -25.48 -1.08
CA GLU A 278 5.31 -26.85 -1.15
C GLU A 278 3.90 -26.98 -1.75
N ARG A 279 3.07 -25.93 -1.70
CA ARG A 279 1.67 -25.95 -2.13
C ARG A 279 1.30 -24.85 -3.13
N TRP A 280 1.91 -23.69 -3.03
CA TRP A 280 1.45 -22.49 -3.73
C TRP A 280 2.51 -21.99 -4.70
N ILE A 281 2.06 -21.55 -5.87
CA ILE A 281 2.82 -20.68 -6.76
C ILE A 281 2.10 -19.33 -6.78
N VAL A 282 2.82 -18.22 -6.64
CA VAL A 282 2.25 -16.87 -6.77
C VAL A 282 3.04 -16.07 -7.79
N TRP A 283 2.38 -15.12 -8.47
CA TRP A 283 3.01 -14.24 -9.47
C TRP A 283 2.20 -12.96 -9.64
N TYR A 284 2.80 -11.95 -10.25
CA TYR A 284 2.07 -10.77 -10.69
C TYR A 284 1.68 -10.88 -12.16
N GLU A 285 0.46 -10.46 -12.51
CA GLU A 285 -0.03 -10.33 -13.89
C GLU A 285 -0.43 -8.88 -14.16
N GLU A 286 -0.02 -8.32 -15.30
CA GLU A 286 -0.44 -6.96 -15.70
C GLU A 286 -1.91 -6.96 -16.15
N GLY A 287 -2.72 -6.09 -15.59
CA GLY A 287 -4.09 -5.87 -16.03
C GLY A 287 -4.19 -4.87 -17.18
N LYS A 288 -5.31 -4.91 -17.90
CA LYS A 288 -5.60 -3.98 -19.02
C LYS A 288 -5.77 -2.52 -18.58
N ASP A 289 -5.99 -2.32 -17.29
CA ASP A 289 -6.05 -1.02 -16.63
C ASP A 289 -4.66 -0.49 -16.23
N GLY A 290 -3.61 -1.26 -16.51
CA GLY A 290 -2.22 -0.91 -16.25
C GLY A 290 -1.78 -1.15 -14.81
N PHE A 291 -2.63 -1.78 -13.97
CA PHE A 291 -2.26 -2.22 -12.61
C PHE A 291 -1.72 -3.64 -12.62
N TRP A 292 -1.00 -4.01 -11.56
CA TRP A 292 -0.54 -5.38 -11.38
C TRP A 292 -1.41 -6.15 -10.39
N TYR A 293 -1.65 -7.41 -10.69
CA TYR A 293 -2.54 -8.27 -9.94
C TYR A 293 -1.73 -9.43 -9.38
N LEU A 294 -1.77 -9.64 -8.07
CA LEU A 294 -1.14 -10.81 -7.46
C LEU A 294 -2.09 -12.00 -7.61
N TRP A 295 -1.60 -13.07 -8.23
CA TRP A 295 -2.31 -14.32 -8.43
C TRP A 295 -1.66 -15.45 -7.63
N SER A 296 -2.46 -16.47 -7.34
CA SER A 296 -2.00 -17.74 -6.76
C SER A 296 -2.47 -18.93 -7.58
N TYR A 297 -1.72 -20.02 -7.47
CA TYR A 297 -2.00 -21.33 -8.03
C TYR A 297 -1.75 -22.40 -6.96
N ASP A 298 -2.78 -23.18 -6.64
CA ASP A 298 -2.66 -24.33 -5.72
C ASP A 298 -2.16 -25.54 -6.51
N ILE A 299 -0.89 -25.92 -6.30
CA ILE A 299 -0.22 -27.04 -6.98
C ILE A 299 -1.01 -28.35 -6.82
N SER A 300 -1.65 -28.54 -5.67
CA SER A 300 -2.37 -29.79 -5.36
C SER A 300 -3.70 -29.93 -6.10
N THR A 301 -4.30 -28.82 -6.53
CA THR A 301 -5.63 -28.81 -7.17
C THR A 301 -5.62 -28.26 -8.59
N GLY A 302 -4.55 -27.59 -9.00
CA GLY A 302 -4.47 -26.87 -10.27
C GLY A 302 -5.31 -25.59 -10.34
N MET A 303 -5.86 -25.12 -9.20
CA MET A 303 -6.75 -23.96 -9.18
C MET A 303 -5.97 -22.65 -9.11
N LYS A 304 -6.33 -21.71 -9.97
CA LYS A 304 -5.85 -20.32 -9.97
C LYS A 304 -6.80 -19.38 -9.26
N LYS A 305 -6.27 -18.35 -8.62
CA LYS A 305 -7.06 -17.35 -7.92
C LYS A 305 -6.39 -15.99 -7.88
N LEU A 306 -7.17 -14.92 -8.06
CA LEU A 306 -6.73 -13.57 -7.77
C LEU A 306 -6.63 -13.38 -6.25
N VAL A 307 -5.44 -12.99 -5.79
CA VAL A 307 -5.14 -12.70 -4.39
C VAL A 307 -5.44 -11.25 -4.08
N ASP A 308 -4.87 -10.33 -4.87
CA ASP A 308 -4.98 -8.91 -4.63
C ASP A 308 -4.69 -8.06 -5.86
N VAL A 309 -5.10 -6.79 -5.82
CA VAL A 309 -4.73 -5.78 -6.81
C VAL A 309 -3.67 -4.88 -6.19
N THR A 310 -2.47 -4.89 -6.74
CA THR A 310 -1.40 -3.99 -6.33
C THR A 310 -1.46 -2.72 -7.18
N GLU A 311 -1.63 -1.57 -6.52
CA GLU A 311 -1.81 -0.25 -7.16
C GLU A 311 -0.52 0.36 -7.76
N VAL A 312 0.28 -0.46 -8.43
CA VAL A 312 1.47 0.01 -9.15
C VAL A 312 1.12 0.08 -10.62
N SER A 313 0.95 1.30 -11.16
CA SER A 313 0.77 1.48 -12.61
C SER A 313 2.11 1.80 -13.29
N HIS A 314 2.47 1.04 -14.32
CA HIS A 314 3.67 1.34 -15.11
C HIS A 314 3.52 2.63 -15.95
N THR A 315 2.28 3.03 -16.25
CA THR A 315 2.01 4.18 -17.13
C THR A 315 1.66 5.45 -16.36
N ASP A 316 1.24 5.34 -15.09
CA ASP A 316 0.80 6.53 -14.35
C ASP A 316 1.89 7.11 -13.45
N ARG A 317 2.34 8.33 -13.80
CA ARG A 317 3.24 9.15 -12.97
C ARG A 317 2.53 9.81 -11.77
N ARG A 318 1.25 9.52 -11.57
CA ARG A 318 0.39 10.10 -10.54
C ARG A 318 -0.40 8.95 -9.95
N ILE A 319 0.03 8.41 -8.81
CA ILE A 319 -0.80 7.48 -8.05
C ILE A 319 -2.11 8.21 -7.76
N LEU A 320 -3.21 7.66 -8.27
CA LEU A 320 -4.55 8.20 -8.15
C LEU A 320 -5.19 7.61 -6.90
N TYR A 321 -5.53 8.46 -5.94
CA TYR A 321 -6.11 8.06 -4.66
C TYR A 321 -7.46 7.36 -4.89
N LEU A 322 -7.57 6.12 -4.42
CA LEU A 322 -8.82 5.36 -4.46
C LEU A 322 -9.84 5.92 -3.46
N GLN A 323 -11.12 5.68 -3.74
CA GLN A 323 -12.19 5.96 -2.78
C GLN A 323 -12.19 4.87 -1.69
N VAL A 324 -12.99 5.03 -0.63
CA VAL A 324 -13.02 4.26 0.64
C VAL A 324 -13.15 2.71 0.55
N ASP A 325 -13.28 2.16 -0.64
CA ASP A 325 -13.41 0.73 -0.96
C ASP A 325 -12.64 0.37 -2.23
N ASP A 326 -11.54 1.08 -2.43
CA ASP A 326 -10.49 0.77 -3.38
C ASP A 326 -10.99 0.80 -4.84
N LYS A 327 -11.92 1.73 -5.13
CA LYS A 327 -12.50 1.94 -6.47
C LYS A 327 -12.71 3.40 -6.79
N PHE A 328 -12.64 3.75 -8.08
CA PHE A 328 -12.96 5.09 -8.57
C PHE A 328 -14.33 5.12 -9.28
N TYR A 329 -15.42 5.13 -8.50
CA TYR A 329 -16.79 5.03 -9.03
C TYR A 329 -17.21 6.14 -10.00
N ALA A 330 -16.54 7.30 -9.92
CA ALA A 330 -16.87 8.46 -10.71
C ALA A 330 -16.14 8.54 -12.06
N SER A 331 -15.12 7.69 -12.31
CA SER A 331 -14.32 7.71 -13.54
C SER A 331 -14.61 6.46 -14.34
N ARG A 332 -15.07 6.65 -15.57
CA ARG A 332 -15.21 5.60 -16.56
C ARG A 332 -13.86 5.09 -17.04
N ARG A 333 -12.82 5.94 -16.97
CA ARG A 333 -11.48 5.68 -17.53
C ARG A 333 -10.43 5.37 -16.47
N ASN A 334 -10.81 5.44 -15.19
CA ASN A 334 -9.92 5.30 -14.05
C ASN A 334 -8.71 6.25 -14.10
N ASP A 335 -8.89 7.45 -14.66
CA ASP A 335 -7.84 8.45 -14.91
C ASP A 335 -7.82 9.57 -13.86
N GLY A 336 -8.52 9.37 -12.73
CA GLY A 336 -8.64 10.33 -11.64
C GLY A 336 -9.64 11.46 -11.90
N ARG A 337 -10.18 11.56 -13.12
CA ARG A 337 -11.20 12.55 -13.47
C ARG A 337 -12.58 11.99 -13.21
N MET A 338 -13.44 12.82 -12.67
CA MET A 338 -14.85 12.49 -12.49
C MET A 338 -15.62 12.71 -13.80
N ASP A 339 -16.17 11.64 -14.37
CA ASP A 339 -17.11 11.66 -15.48
C ASP A 339 -18.57 11.82 -15.00
N TYR A 340 -18.84 11.51 -13.73
CA TYR A 340 -20.17 11.61 -13.12
C TYR A 340 -20.10 12.28 -11.74
N PRO A 341 -21.09 13.13 -11.38
CA PRO A 341 -21.22 13.61 -10.02
C PRO A 341 -21.60 12.44 -9.09
N THR A 342 -20.78 12.18 -8.08
CA THR A 342 -21.02 11.11 -7.10
C THR A 342 -21.07 11.67 -5.70
N GLY A 343 -22.03 11.21 -4.91
CA GLY A 343 -22.10 11.43 -3.47
C GLY A 343 -22.44 10.11 -2.78
N ARG A 344 -22.05 9.98 -1.51
CA ARG A 344 -22.21 8.74 -0.75
C ARG A 344 -23.18 8.92 0.40
N VAL A 345 -24.27 8.18 0.36
CA VAL A 345 -25.22 8.03 1.47
C VAL A 345 -25.03 6.63 2.04
N PHE A 346 -24.66 6.54 3.31
CA PHE A 346 -24.44 5.26 3.98
C PHE A 346 -24.76 5.37 5.48
N GLY A 347 -25.00 4.22 6.10
CA GLY A 347 -25.32 4.11 7.51
C GLY A 347 -24.87 2.75 8.03
N LEU A 348 -24.71 2.62 9.35
CA LEU A 348 -24.42 1.34 9.99
C LEU A 348 -25.68 0.48 10.07
N THR A 349 -26.82 1.14 10.11
CA THR A 349 -28.15 0.53 10.18
C THR A 349 -29.07 1.13 9.12
N THR A 350 -30.17 0.44 8.85
CA THR A 350 -31.26 0.99 8.03
C THR A 350 -31.87 2.25 8.62
N SER A 351 -31.80 2.43 9.95
CA SER A 351 -32.32 3.62 10.63
C SER A 351 -31.49 4.86 10.32
N ASP A 352 -30.16 4.72 10.24
CA ASP A 352 -29.26 5.84 9.87
C ASP A 352 -29.57 6.33 8.45
N LEU A 353 -29.73 5.38 7.51
CA LEU A 353 -30.15 5.67 6.14
C LEU A 353 -31.54 6.32 6.10
N SER A 354 -32.48 5.81 6.89
CA SER A 354 -33.85 6.35 6.96
C SER A 354 -33.88 7.78 7.48
N ALA A 355 -33.05 8.12 8.47
CA ALA A 355 -32.94 9.46 9.02
C ALA A 355 -32.40 10.46 7.98
N TYR A 356 -31.36 10.05 7.23
CA TYR A 356 -30.84 10.86 6.13
C TYR A 356 -31.90 11.07 5.04
N VAL A 357 -32.49 9.97 4.54
CA VAL A 357 -33.50 10.01 3.45
C VAL A 357 -34.73 10.85 3.84
N ALA A 358 -35.14 10.83 5.11
CA ALA A 358 -36.23 11.67 5.59
C ALA A 358 -35.89 13.17 5.50
N THR A 359 -34.65 13.55 5.85
CA THR A 359 -34.18 14.93 5.74
C THR A 359 -34.07 15.38 4.29
N ASP A 360 -33.58 14.49 3.43
CA ASP A 360 -33.39 14.71 1.99
C ASP A 360 -34.72 14.91 1.24
N ILE A 361 -35.68 13.97 1.36
CA ILE A 361 -36.99 14.07 0.69
C ILE A 361 -37.80 15.30 1.15
N LEU A 362 -37.58 15.74 2.40
CA LEU A 362 -38.26 16.91 2.95
C LEU A 362 -37.48 18.21 2.77
N PHE A 363 -36.30 18.20 2.13
CA PHE A 363 -35.41 19.35 2.01
C PHE A 363 -36.12 20.61 1.50
N ASP A 364 -36.92 20.48 0.45
CA ASP A 364 -37.68 21.61 -0.14
C ASP A 364 -38.75 22.17 0.81
N LYS A 365 -39.20 21.39 1.78
CA LYS A 365 -40.24 21.74 2.75
C LYS A 365 -39.68 22.24 4.08
N ILE A 366 -38.41 21.95 4.38
CA ILE A 366 -37.77 22.38 5.62
C ILE A 366 -37.35 23.84 5.48
N LYS A 367 -37.60 24.63 6.53
CA LYS A 367 -37.15 26.01 6.58
C LYS A 367 -35.61 26.03 6.62
N LYS A 368 -35.02 26.71 5.64
CA LYS A 368 -33.56 26.85 5.50
C LYS A 368 -33.10 28.05 6.31
N ASP A 369 -32.24 27.83 7.30
CA ASP A 369 -31.62 28.90 8.06
C ASP A 369 -30.44 29.50 7.29
N ARG A 370 -30.70 30.48 6.42
CA ARG A 370 -29.73 31.09 5.50
C ARG A 370 -28.61 31.88 6.19
N ARG A 371 -27.93 31.30 7.17
CA ARG A 371 -26.75 31.81 7.85
C ARG A 371 -25.60 30.84 7.61
N ALA A 372 -24.40 31.38 7.55
CA ALA A 372 -23.22 30.57 7.28
C ALA A 372 -22.06 30.90 8.23
N ILE A 373 -21.19 29.93 8.45
CA ILE A 373 -20.08 30.02 9.40
C ILE A 373 -18.78 29.53 8.76
N ALA A 374 -17.70 30.26 8.96
CA ALA A 374 -16.34 29.81 8.70
C ALA A 374 -15.56 29.67 10.02
N ILE A 375 -15.01 28.48 10.24
CA ILE A 375 -14.27 28.09 11.45
C ILE A 375 -12.85 27.71 11.02
N ILE A 376 -11.87 28.54 11.36
CA ILE A 376 -10.48 28.36 10.90
C ILE A 376 -9.51 28.43 12.08
N ARG A 377 -9.04 27.28 12.58
CA ARG A 377 -8.11 27.28 13.72
C ARG A 377 -6.63 27.28 13.32
N GLY A 378 -6.29 26.94 12.08
CA GLY A 378 -4.90 26.84 11.64
C GLY A 378 -4.22 25.53 12.05
N TRP A 379 -2.99 25.34 11.57
CA TRP A 379 -2.16 24.16 11.73
C TRP A 379 -1.40 24.19 13.06
N SER A 380 -1.03 25.38 13.55
CA SER A 380 -0.31 25.56 14.82
C SER A 380 -0.55 26.92 15.47
N GLU A 381 -0.20 27.06 16.76
CA GLU A 381 -0.22 28.34 17.46
C GLU A 381 0.73 29.40 16.86
N ASN A 382 1.71 28.96 16.07
CA ASN A 382 2.73 29.79 15.43
C ASN A 382 2.32 30.29 14.04
N ASP A 383 1.11 29.97 13.58
CA ASP A 383 0.66 30.36 12.25
C ASP A 383 0.47 31.88 12.13
N ASN A 384 0.61 32.38 10.90
CA ASN A 384 0.35 33.78 10.61
C ASN A 384 -1.17 34.06 10.65
N TRP A 385 -1.66 34.49 11.81
CA TRP A 385 -3.08 34.71 12.04
C TRP A 385 -3.70 35.77 11.15
N SER A 386 -2.97 36.85 10.83
CA SER A 386 -3.46 37.87 9.90
C SER A 386 -3.65 37.31 8.48
N TYR A 387 -2.77 36.39 8.08
CA TYR A 387 -2.94 35.65 6.82
C TYR A 387 -4.15 34.72 6.88
N LEU A 388 -4.27 33.89 7.92
CA LEU A 388 -5.41 32.98 8.08
C LEU A 388 -6.75 33.71 8.17
N GLU A 389 -6.79 34.88 8.83
CA GLU A 389 -7.99 35.70 8.91
C GLU A 389 -8.35 36.30 7.54
N ASN A 390 -7.38 36.82 6.79
CA ASN A 390 -7.62 37.33 5.43
C ASN A 390 -8.03 36.21 4.47
N TRP A 391 -7.41 35.05 4.60
CA TRP A 391 -7.76 33.85 3.84
C TRP A 391 -9.16 33.33 4.23
N SER A 392 -9.55 33.38 5.51
CA SER A 392 -10.92 33.04 5.92
C SER A 392 -11.97 33.93 5.25
N LYS A 393 -11.62 35.20 5.00
CA LYS A 393 -12.49 36.16 4.34
C LYS A 393 -12.56 35.93 2.82
N SER A 394 -11.57 35.27 2.22
CA SER A 394 -11.55 35.04 0.76
C SER A 394 -12.63 34.08 0.29
N PHE A 395 -13.09 33.17 1.15
CA PHE A 395 -14.26 32.31 0.83
C PHE A 395 -15.55 33.10 0.60
N TRP A 396 -15.64 34.33 1.14
CA TRP A 396 -16.89 35.10 1.19
C TRP A 396 -16.83 36.32 0.28
N THR A 397 -16.91 36.05 -1.01
CA THR A 397 -17.16 37.08 -2.03
C THR A 397 -18.45 37.83 -1.72
N ASP A 398 -18.59 39.06 -2.20
CA ASP A 398 -19.81 39.85 -2.00
C ASP A 398 -21.05 39.14 -2.59
N GLU A 399 -20.85 38.40 -3.68
CA GLU A 399 -21.87 37.56 -4.29
C GLU A 399 -22.31 36.43 -3.37
N LEU A 400 -21.36 35.65 -2.80
CA LEU A 400 -21.72 34.60 -1.84
C LEU A 400 -22.37 35.17 -0.59
N LYS A 401 -21.89 36.29 -0.06
CA LYS A 401 -22.51 36.95 1.11
C LYS A 401 -23.94 37.36 0.83
N SER A 402 -24.25 37.82 -0.39
CA SER A 402 -25.63 38.20 -0.77
C SER A 402 -26.60 37.02 -0.76
N GLU A 403 -26.07 35.79 -0.83
CA GLU A 403 -26.86 34.57 -0.74
C GLU A 403 -27.26 34.26 0.73
N PHE A 404 -26.58 34.81 1.73
CA PHE A 404 -26.87 34.55 3.16
C PHE A 404 -27.42 35.79 3.88
N ASN A 405 -28.28 35.57 4.87
CA ASN A 405 -28.79 36.62 5.75
C ASN A 405 -27.73 37.11 6.75
N ASP A 406 -26.82 36.23 7.16
CA ASP A 406 -25.73 36.53 8.09
C ASP A 406 -24.56 35.56 7.86
N THR A 407 -23.34 36.03 8.12
CA THR A 407 -22.12 35.24 8.02
C THR A 407 -21.28 35.43 9.28
N TYR A 408 -20.87 34.33 9.90
CA TYR A 408 -20.06 34.33 11.10
C TYR A 408 -18.67 33.77 10.82
N PHE A 409 -17.67 34.42 11.38
CA PHE A 409 -16.27 34.08 11.14
C PHE A 409 -15.57 33.96 12.47
N ILE A 410 -14.86 32.85 12.64
CA ILE A 410 -13.97 32.70 13.77
C ILE A 410 -12.67 32.08 13.32
N ALA A 411 -11.59 32.79 13.65
CA ALA A 411 -10.23 32.36 13.38
C ALA A 411 -9.45 32.24 14.69
N THR A 412 -8.43 31.39 14.70
CA THR A 412 -7.52 31.11 15.83
C THR A 412 -8.07 30.14 16.89
N TYR A 413 -7.17 29.34 17.48
CA TYR A 413 -7.45 28.46 18.61
C TYR A 413 -8.05 29.22 19.80
N LYS A 414 -7.44 30.35 20.16
CA LYS A 414 -7.84 31.14 21.33
C LYS A 414 -9.26 31.67 21.20
N ALA A 415 -9.59 32.32 20.08
CA ALA A 415 -10.93 32.90 19.90
C ALA A 415 -12.00 31.81 19.93
N LEU A 416 -11.73 30.65 19.31
CA LEU A 416 -12.64 29.51 19.32
C LEU A 416 -12.84 28.96 20.73
N GLN A 417 -11.78 28.82 21.53
CA GLN A 417 -11.89 28.35 22.91
C GLN A 417 -12.71 29.33 23.78
N GLU A 418 -12.50 30.64 23.62
CA GLU A 418 -13.27 31.68 24.32
C GLU A 418 -14.75 31.72 23.92
N ASN A 419 -15.08 31.26 22.71
CA ASN A 419 -16.44 31.27 22.15
C ASN A 419 -17.02 29.86 21.93
N TYR A 420 -16.43 28.82 22.54
CA TYR A 420 -16.66 27.42 22.18
C TYR A 420 -18.15 27.05 22.11
N THR A 421 -18.91 27.33 23.17
CA THR A 421 -20.35 27.02 23.24
C THR A 421 -21.14 27.70 22.11
N ASN A 422 -20.84 28.97 21.82
CA ASN A 422 -21.51 29.73 20.77
C ASN A 422 -21.17 29.18 19.36
N VAL A 423 -19.91 28.76 19.15
CA VAL A 423 -19.49 28.14 17.89
C VAL A 423 -20.18 26.80 17.67
N ILE A 424 -20.29 25.96 18.70
CA ILE A 424 -21.00 24.68 18.62
C ILE A 424 -22.48 24.88 18.32
N GLU A 425 -23.15 25.81 19.01
CA GLU A 425 -24.56 26.16 18.73
C GLU A 425 -24.76 26.60 17.27
N LYS A 426 -23.84 27.41 16.73
CA LYS A 426 -23.87 27.84 15.33
C LYS A 426 -23.63 26.67 14.37
N PHE A 427 -22.67 25.80 14.65
CA PHE A 427 -22.40 24.61 13.84
C PHE A 427 -23.67 23.77 13.64
N PHE A 428 -24.43 23.51 14.71
CA PHE A 428 -25.67 22.71 14.66
C PHE A 428 -26.91 23.46 14.12
N SER A 429 -26.81 24.74 13.79
CA SER A 429 -27.97 25.53 13.34
C SER A 429 -27.78 26.23 11.99
N TYR A 430 -26.54 26.45 11.55
CA TYR A 430 -26.24 27.19 10.33
C TYR A 430 -26.28 26.28 9.10
N TYR A 431 -26.66 26.86 7.98
CA TYR A 431 -26.89 26.14 6.73
C TYR A 431 -25.62 25.78 5.98
N LEU A 432 -24.58 26.59 6.10
CA LEU A 432 -23.27 26.32 5.52
C LEU A 432 -22.19 26.47 6.59
N THR A 433 -21.36 25.45 6.74
CA THR A 433 -20.16 25.46 7.55
C THR A 433 -18.94 25.23 6.67
N ILE A 434 -17.95 26.12 6.75
CA ILE A 434 -16.61 25.91 6.22
C ILE A 434 -15.70 25.66 7.41
N PHE A 435 -15.11 24.47 7.49
CA PHE A 435 -14.24 24.07 8.59
C PHE A 435 -12.81 23.85 8.08
N VAL A 436 -11.84 24.49 8.73
CA VAL A 436 -10.41 24.36 8.38
C VAL A 436 -9.57 24.20 9.63
N ASP A 437 -9.06 23.01 9.84
CA ASP A 437 -8.33 22.59 11.03
C ASP A 437 -7.74 21.18 10.86
N HIS A 438 -7.15 20.65 11.93
CA HIS A 438 -6.90 19.22 12.08
C HIS A 438 -8.20 18.42 12.21
N GLY A 439 -8.13 17.13 11.92
CA GLY A 439 -9.24 16.20 12.05
C GLY A 439 -8.74 14.77 12.08
N ASN A 440 -9.67 13.87 12.37
CA ASN A 440 -9.48 12.44 12.26
C ASN A 440 -10.83 11.76 12.01
N GLU A 441 -10.83 10.44 11.94
CA GLU A 441 -12.00 9.62 11.63
C GLU A 441 -13.17 9.76 12.61
N VAL A 442 -12.97 10.38 13.77
CA VAL A 442 -14.00 10.59 14.80
C VAL A 442 -14.31 12.05 15.12
N CYS A 443 -13.50 13.03 14.66
CA CYS A 443 -13.70 14.44 15.02
C CYS A 443 -13.17 15.48 14.03
N LEU A 444 -13.79 16.66 14.09
CA LEU A 444 -13.35 17.92 13.50
C LEU A 444 -12.51 18.68 14.52
N GLY A 445 -11.20 18.41 14.59
CA GLY A 445 -10.24 19.19 15.39
C GLY A 445 -10.52 19.23 16.90
N GLY A 446 -11.30 18.30 17.44
CA GLY A 446 -11.79 18.38 18.82
C GLY A 446 -12.82 19.49 19.07
N LEU A 447 -13.36 20.12 18.02
CA LEU A 447 -14.53 21.00 18.09
C LEU A 447 -15.80 20.15 18.19
N VAL A 448 -16.09 19.38 17.13
CA VAL A 448 -17.22 18.44 17.06
C VAL A 448 -16.66 17.04 16.87
N ASP A 449 -17.08 16.12 17.71
CA ASP A 449 -16.75 14.71 17.58
C ASP A 449 -18.02 13.85 17.44
N SER A 450 -17.82 12.57 17.22
CA SER A 450 -18.90 11.59 17.13
C SER A 450 -19.81 11.56 18.36
N PHE A 451 -19.31 11.87 19.57
CA PHE A 451 -20.13 11.89 20.78
C PHE A 451 -21.10 13.08 20.78
N HIS A 452 -20.64 14.26 20.37
CA HIS A 452 -21.51 15.42 20.19
C HIS A 452 -22.68 15.11 19.23
N LEU A 453 -22.39 14.38 18.16
CA LEU A 453 -23.35 14.01 17.11
C LEU A 453 -24.29 12.86 17.50
N GLU A 454 -24.05 12.18 18.62
CA GLU A 454 -25.01 11.23 19.19
C GLU A 454 -26.12 11.96 19.97
N GLU A 455 -25.76 13.04 20.64
CA GLU A 455 -26.65 13.75 21.55
C GLU A 455 -27.32 14.98 20.92
N ARG A 456 -26.83 15.43 19.74
CA ARG A 456 -27.27 16.67 19.10
C ARG A 456 -27.55 16.47 17.62
N TYR A 457 -28.66 17.06 17.19
CA TYR A 457 -29.13 17.01 15.80
C TYR A 457 -29.13 18.42 15.21
N PHE A 458 -28.92 18.51 13.90
CA PHE A 458 -29.01 19.77 13.19
C PHE A 458 -30.45 20.29 13.21
N SER A 459 -30.61 21.55 13.58
CA SER A 459 -31.92 22.23 13.65
C SER A 459 -32.40 22.80 12.31
N SER A 460 -31.50 22.83 11.33
CA SER A 460 -31.72 23.23 9.94
C SER A 460 -30.90 22.30 9.04
N PRO A 461 -31.30 22.07 7.78
CA PRO A 461 -30.43 21.42 6.82
C PRO A 461 -29.08 22.11 6.77
N SER A 462 -27.99 21.34 6.76
CA SER A 462 -26.63 21.86 6.83
C SER A 462 -25.72 21.22 5.78
N PHE A 463 -24.88 22.04 5.17
CA PHE A 463 -23.82 21.67 4.24
C PHE A 463 -22.48 21.99 4.89
N ILE A 464 -21.59 21.02 4.94
CA ILE A 464 -20.31 21.15 5.62
C ILE A 464 -19.19 20.91 4.61
N LEU A 465 -18.39 21.94 4.38
CA LEU A 465 -17.15 21.88 3.61
C LEU A 465 -16.00 21.77 4.60
N ASP A 466 -15.48 20.57 4.76
CA ASP A 466 -14.43 20.26 5.73
C ASP A 466 -13.08 20.12 5.03
N ARG A 467 -12.05 20.78 5.57
CA ARG A 467 -10.64 20.74 5.11
C ARG A 467 -9.74 20.00 6.11
N ALA A 468 -10.29 19.17 6.98
CA ALA A 468 -9.52 18.45 7.97
C ALA A 468 -9.10 17.07 7.47
N CYS A 469 -7.94 16.60 7.91
CA CYS A 469 -7.38 15.33 7.49
C CYS A 469 -8.22 14.15 7.99
N SER A 470 -8.30 13.08 7.19
CA SER A 470 -8.82 11.76 7.60
C SER A 470 -10.25 11.72 8.16
N THR A 471 -11.04 12.77 8.02
CA THR A 471 -12.43 12.85 8.51
C THR A 471 -13.38 11.87 7.83
N ALA A 472 -12.99 11.39 6.65
CA ALA A 472 -13.66 10.37 5.85
C ALA A 472 -12.88 9.05 5.72
N LYS A 473 -11.77 8.89 6.46
CA LYS A 473 -10.95 7.68 6.41
C LYS A 473 -11.70 6.49 7.00
N LYS A 474 -11.70 5.35 6.30
CA LYS A 474 -12.27 4.09 6.81
C LYS A 474 -11.18 3.29 7.52
N TYR A 475 -11.46 2.85 8.75
CA TYR A 475 -10.59 1.93 9.48
C TYR A 475 -10.91 0.47 9.10
N PRO A 476 -9.92 -0.40 8.84
CA PRO A 476 -10.16 -1.81 8.52
C PRO A 476 -10.63 -2.67 9.71
N GLN A 477 -10.59 -2.16 10.94
CA GLN A 477 -10.98 -2.93 12.13
C GLN A 477 -12.17 -2.30 12.87
N GLY A 478 -13.23 -3.09 12.98
CA GLY A 478 -14.57 -2.73 13.43
C GLY A 478 -14.66 -1.63 14.48
N ARG A 479 -15.23 -0.48 14.09
CA ARG A 479 -15.96 0.42 15.00
C ARG A 479 -17.12 1.11 14.29
N GLN A 480 -18.18 1.30 15.06
CA GLN A 480 -19.45 1.96 14.76
C GLN A 480 -19.36 3.50 14.80
N TRP A 481 -18.15 4.08 14.78
CA TRP A 481 -17.91 5.47 15.18
C TRP A 481 -17.21 6.27 14.09
N LEU A 482 -17.77 6.31 12.89
CA LEU A 482 -17.27 7.16 11.80
C LEU A 482 -17.94 8.54 11.89
N LEU A 483 -17.12 9.59 11.90
CA LEU A 483 -17.58 10.99 11.90
C LEU A 483 -18.58 11.23 10.77
N THR A 484 -18.29 10.74 9.57
CA THR A 484 -19.14 10.85 8.38
C THR A 484 -20.53 10.25 8.59
N THR A 485 -20.63 9.06 9.20
CA THR A 485 -21.93 8.44 9.51
C THR A 485 -22.70 9.29 10.52
N HIS A 486 -22.04 9.77 11.57
CA HIS A 486 -22.68 10.56 12.61
C HIS A 486 -23.15 11.93 12.13
N ILE A 487 -22.37 12.59 11.27
CA ILE A 487 -22.74 13.87 10.67
C ILE A 487 -24.02 13.73 9.83
N LEU A 488 -24.09 12.72 8.94
CA LEU A 488 -25.28 12.49 8.12
C LEU A 488 -26.49 12.11 8.98
N ARG A 489 -26.29 11.22 9.97
CA ARG A 489 -27.34 10.80 10.91
C ARG A 489 -27.88 11.97 11.74
N ALA A 490 -27.02 12.88 12.14
CA ALA A 490 -27.40 14.07 12.91
C ALA A 490 -28.24 15.05 12.08
N GLY A 491 -28.30 14.92 10.75
CA GLY A 491 -29.14 15.73 9.87
C GLY A 491 -28.40 16.67 8.91
N ALA A 492 -27.07 16.53 8.77
CA ALA A 492 -26.37 17.22 7.69
C ALA A 492 -26.76 16.64 6.32
N LEU A 493 -27.05 17.49 5.34
CA LEU A 493 -27.41 17.07 3.99
C LEU A 493 -26.20 16.71 3.15
N ALA A 494 -25.10 17.44 3.32
CA ALA A 494 -23.85 17.13 2.67
C ALA A 494 -22.66 17.39 3.58
N PHE A 495 -21.67 16.51 3.50
CA PHE A 495 -20.40 16.64 4.18
C PHE A 495 -19.29 16.32 3.18
N LEU A 496 -18.36 17.25 2.98
CA LEU A 496 -17.17 17.02 2.18
C LEU A 496 -16.02 16.67 3.11
N GLY A 497 -15.62 15.39 3.16
CA GLY A 497 -14.58 14.92 4.09
C GLY A 497 -13.37 14.35 3.37
N ALA A 498 -12.20 14.39 4.00
CA ALA A 498 -10.95 13.87 3.43
C ALA A 498 -10.68 12.44 3.90
N VAL A 499 -10.33 11.53 2.98
CA VAL A 499 -9.94 10.15 3.33
C VAL A 499 -8.50 10.04 3.83
N ASP A 500 -7.74 11.13 3.68
CA ASP A 500 -6.32 11.21 3.99
C ASP A 500 -5.90 12.65 4.32
N LEU A 501 -4.60 12.96 4.28
CA LEU A 501 -4.03 14.29 4.45
C LEU A 501 -4.65 15.30 3.49
N SER A 502 -5.28 16.30 4.09
CA SER A 502 -5.96 17.38 3.40
C SER A 502 -5.04 18.59 3.25
N ASN A 503 -4.92 19.12 2.03
CA ASN A 503 -4.22 20.39 1.79
C ASN A 503 -4.85 21.26 0.67
N GLY A 504 -5.87 20.79 -0.04
CA GLY A 504 -6.56 21.57 -1.08
C GLY A 504 -7.74 22.39 -0.53
N HIS A 505 -7.85 23.67 -0.90
CA HIS A 505 -9.05 24.49 -0.66
C HIS A 505 -9.74 24.97 -1.94
N GLU A 506 -9.07 24.84 -3.09
CA GLU A 506 -9.59 25.24 -4.40
C GLU A 506 -10.89 24.49 -4.77
N LEU A 507 -11.08 23.28 -4.23
CA LEU A 507 -12.32 22.52 -4.34
C LEU A 507 -13.53 23.26 -3.74
N PHE A 508 -13.33 24.06 -2.70
CA PHE A 508 -14.43 24.75 -2.02
C PHE A 508 -14.95 25.90 -2.87
N ASP A 509 -14.05 26.63 -3.52
CA ASP A 509 -14.41 27.74 -4.40
C ASP A 509 -15.31 27.25 -5.53
N ASP A 510 -14.97 26.13 -6.18
CA ASP A 510 -15.78 25.54 -7.25
C ASP A 510 -17.16 25.07 -6.75
N ILE A 511 -17.22 24.47 -5.55
CA ILE A 511 -18.49 24.07 -4.93
C ILE A 511 -19.37 25.28 -4.61
N LEU A 512 -18.81 26.31 -3.99
CA LEU A 512 -19.51 27.53 -3.60
C LEU A 512 -20.02 28.29 -4.84
N GLN A 513 -19.16 28.46 -5.84
CA GLN A 513 -19.52 29.14 -7.09
C GLN A 513 -20.56 28.36 -7.89
N THR A 514 -20.37 27.06 -8.07
CA THR A 514 -21.27 26.24 -8.90
C THR A 514 -22.61 26.00 -8.21
N SER A 515 -22.60 25.63 -6.92
CA SER A 515 -23.78 25.09 -6.25
C SER A 515 -24.56 26.14 -5.47
N PHE A 516 -23.87 27.02 -4.72
CA PHE A 516 -24.54 28.03 -3.89
C PHE A 516 -24.89 29.28 -4.69
N ILE A 517 -23.97 29.78 -5.51
CA ILE A 517 -24.22 30.94 -6.39
C ILE A 517 -24.91 30.48 -7.69
N GLY A 518 -24.33 29.50 -8.39
CA GLY A 518 -24.77 29.03 -9.70
C GLY A 518 -26.05 28.20 -9.72
N ASN A 519 -26.59 27.82 -8.56
CA ASN A 519 -27.81 27.01 -8.42
C ASN A 519 -27.75 25.62 -9.10
N GLU A 520 -26.55 25.06 -9.20
CA GLU A 520 -26.36 23.68 -9.64
C GLU A 520 -26.37 22.70 -8.46
N THR A 521 -26.32 21.40 -8.76
CA THR A 521 -26.26 20.40 -7.70
C THR A 521 -24.90 20.42 -7.00
N ILE A 522 -24.89 20.07 -5.71
CA ILE A 522 -23.66 19.96 -4.92
C ILE A 522 -22.66 18.98 -5.53
N GLY A 523 -23.16 17.89 -6.13
CA GLY A 523 -22.35 16.92 -6.86
C GLY A 523 -21.70 17.48 -8.11
N LYS A 524 -22.36 18.41 -8.83
CA LYS A 524 -21.77 19.09 -9.98
C LYS A 524 -20.64 20.02 -9.52
N GLY A 525 -20.85 20.83 -8.48
CA GLY A 525 -19.79 21.67 -7.92
C GLY A 525 -18.59 20.85 -7.43
N TYR A 526 -18.83 19.73 -6.76
CA TYR A 526 -17.78 18.80 -6.34
C TYR A 526 -17.02 18.21 -7.54
N MET A 527 -17.73 17.81 -8.60
CA MET A 527 -17.12 17.33 -9.84
C MET A 527 -16.26 18.40 -10.51
N GLU A 528 -16.74 19.66 -10.61
CA GLU A 528 -15.97 20.79 -11.17
C GLU A 528 -14.63 20.99 -10.43
N GLY A 529 -14.65 21.01 -9.10
CA GLY A 529 -13.40 21.19 -8.34
C GLY A 529 -12.42 20.02 -8.42
N ARG A 530 -12.88 18.85 -8.86
CA ARG A 530 -12.03 17.68 -9.16
C ARG A 530 -11.61 17.57 -10.64
N LYS A 531 -11.99 18.50 -11.51
CA LYS A 531 -11.66 18.41 -12.95
C LYS A 531 -10.19 18.58 -13.26
N GLU A 532 -9.48 19.38 -12.48
CA GLU A 532 -8.11 19.77 -12.80
C GLU A 532 -7.07 18.84 -12.14
N PRO A 533 -6.44 17.92 -12.91
CA PRO A 533 -5.64 16.82 -12.36
C PRO A 533 -4.27 17.23 -11.81
N TRP A 534 -3.95 18.52 -11.79
CA TRP A 534 -2.73 19.07 -11.16
C TRP A 534 -3.01 19.71 -9.79
N ARG A 535 -4.28 19.88 -9.41
CA ARG A 535 -4.66 20.37 -8.07
C ARG A 535 -4.43 19.25 -7.07
N ARG A 536 -3.23 19.23 -6.48
CA ARG A 536 -2.83 18.24 -5.48
C ARG A 536 -3.88 18.16 -4.35
N TYR A 537 -4.21 16.96 -3.91
CA TYR A 537 -5.10 16.67 -2.78
C TYR A 537 -6.60 16.92 -3.01
N ASN A 538 -7.07 17.25 -4.22
CA ASN A 538 -8.52 17.31 -4.47
C ASN A 538 -9.14 15.91 -4.62
N ASP A 539 -8.30 14.92 -4.91
CA ASP A 539 -8.63 13.52 -5.09
C ASP A 539 -8.95 12.77 -3.80
N VAL A 540 -8.43 13.25 -2.66
CA VAL A 540 -8.66 12.66 -1.32
C VAL A 540 -9.98 13.09 -0.68
N TYR A 541 -10.72 14.03 -1.28
CA TYR A 541 -12.03 14.42 -0.75
C TYR A 541 -13.14 13.53 -1.30
N LEU A 542 -14.13 13.25 -0.45
CA LEU A 542 -15.37 12.59 -0.82
C LEU A 542 -16.56 13.46 -0.42
N LEU A 543 -17.53 13.53 -1.33
CA LEU A 543 -18.85 14.08 -1.04
C LEU A 543 -19.73 13.01 -0.40
N PHE A 544 -20.14 13.25 0.83
CA PHE A 544 -21.17 12.49 1.53
C PHE A 544 -22.51 13.20 1.44
N GLY A 545 -23.58 12.44 1.27
CA GLY A 545 -24.92 12.94 0.96
C GLY A 545 -25.34 12.72 -0.49
N ASP A 546 -26.55 13.15 -0.82
CA ASP A 546 -27.14 13.10 -2.15
C ASP A 546 -26.46 14.16 -3.05
N PRO A 547 -25.72 13.74 -4.10
CA PRO A 547 -25.07 14.66 -5.03
C PRO A 547 -26.05 15.45 -5.90
N THR A 548 -27.34 15.11 -5.91
CA THR A 548 -28.36 15.75 -6.73
C THR A 548 -29.01 16.97 -6.08
N ILE A 549 -28.80 17.17 -4.78
CA ILE A 549 -29.32 18.32 -4.04
C ILE A 549 -28.78 19.62 -4.62
N ARG A 550 -29.68 20.60 -4.81
CA ARG A 550 -29.34 21.99 -5.12
C ARG A 550 -29.36 22.81 -3.84
N PRO A 551 -28.20 23.28 -3.33
CA PRO A 551 -28.14 23.96 -2.03
C PRO A 551 -28.84 25.31 -2.00
N ARG A 552 -29.12 25.93 -3.15
CA ARG A 552 -29.82 27.21 -3.21
C ARG A 552 -31.31 27.01 -2.86
N TRP A 553 -31.86 27.94 -2.07
CA TRP A 553 -33.14 27.78 -1.35
C TRP A 553 -34.39 27.66 -2.22
#